data_AF-A0A399IV11-F1
#
_entry.id   AF-A0A399IV11-F1
#
_cell.length_a   1.000
_cell.length_b   1.000
_cell.length_c   1.000
_cell.angle_alpha   90.00
_cell.angle_beta   90.00
_cell.angle_gamma   90.00
#
_symmetry.space_group_name_H-M   'P 1'
#
loop_
_entity.id
_entity.type
_entity.pdbx_description
1 polymer ?
#
loop_
_entity_poly.entity_id
_entity_poly.type
_entity_poly.pdbx_seq_one_letter_code
_entity_poly.pdbx_strand_id
1 'polypeptide(L)'
;MKRSDITLHARHRDKLQALLAHPRGHEGAAYMLLGKSEIAQDPWDLEPRTRYTSYEVIAIPQEDRVDASDKHVTWNTNSFAQLCRRAKEEGLVPAIVHSHPGGFDGFSDQDDRNERDLFTMARNRNGEGTRLVSVVQVGDGLYRARVWEDDMAPLPCHRVTVIGIRLEIQSTDVPTPSEALARQALAFGPEVNGLLKQLSVAVVGCGGTGSPVVHLLARLGVGRILVIDDDVVEHSNLNRLYGATRKDAENAVPKVDVMAREVTMMGLDVEIRSMNGWVDAPHIRDALKSCDVIFGCTDDHAGRLYLNRVAHFYLIPVIDVGLVLMPRDDGEPGLLEMAARVSVLFPTSACHGCRGTVDRVRAREEDLQRSDPAEYERQKTEAYVRGGGNPAPAVVTFTSEAATMAVNELLAGLVDFRGGGGWTWQRYRKLDKGLERSQAAQPRSDCPVCGSEEYWGLGDIDPFLDRIG
;
A
#
# COMPACT_ATOMS: atom_id res chain seq x y z
N MET A 1 -4.38 20.99 -10.80
CA MET A 1 -5.71 20.35 -10.91
C MET A 1 -5.69 19.16 -9.98
N LYS A 2 -6.63 19.07 -9.04
CA LYS A 2 -6.61 18.09 -7.96
C LYS A 2 -6.71 16.68 -8.53
N ARG A 3 -5.71 15.81 -8.28
CA ARG A 3 -5.70 14.45 -8.81
C ARG A 3 -6.49 13.52 -7.91
N SER A 4 -7.23 12.60 -8.51
CA SER A 4 -7.96 11.56 -7.81
C SER A 4 -7.61 10.17 -8.36
N ASP A 5 -7.51 9.20 -7.47
CA ASP A 5 -7.35 7.79 -7.82
C ASP A 5 -8.26 6.92 -6.97
N ILE A 6 -8.54 5.72 -7.46
CA ILE A 6 -9.32 4.73 -6.72
C ILE A 6 -8.57 3.41 -6.62
N THR A 7 -8.65 2.78 -5.44
CA THR A 7 -8.11 1.45 -5.16
C THR A 7 -9.23 0.53 -4.72
N LEU A 8 -9.44 -0.55 -5.47
CA LEU A 8 -10.44 -1.57 -5.19
C LEU A 8 -9.76 -2.78 -4.54
N HIS A 9 -10.23 -3.20 -3.37
CA HIS A 9 -9.92 -4.51 -2.84
C HIS A 9 -10.49 -5.61 -3.75
N ALA A 10 -9.74 -6.68 -4.01
CA ALA A 10 -10.16 -7.73 -4.95
C ALA A 10 -11.49 -8.40 -4.56
N ARG A 11 -11.76 -8.65 -3.26
CA ARG A 11 -13.08 -9.15 -2.82
C ARG A 11 -14.24 -8.20 -3.18
N HIS A 12 -14.00 -6.90 -3.13
CA HIS A 12 -14.99 -5.89 -3.54
C HIS A 12 -15.17 -5.92 -5.06
N ARG A 13 -14.08 -6.03 -5.82
CA ARG A 13 -14.13 -6.26 -7.27
C ARG A 13 -14.93 -7.51 -7.63
N ASP A 14 -14.66 -8.64 -6.98
CA ASP A 14 -15.34 -9.91 -7.27
C ASP A 14 -16.85 -9.81 -6.96
N LYS A 15 -17.20 -9.15 -5.85
CA LYS A 15 -18.60 -8.86 -5.50
C LYS A 15 -19.26 -7.92 -6.50
N LEU A 16 -18.56 -6.90 -6.98
CA LEU A 16 -19.05 -6.01 -8.05
C LEU A 16 -19.32 -6.80 -9.33
N GLN A 17 -18.36 -7.60 -9.80
CA GLN A 17 -18.55 -8.44 -10.99
C GLN A 17 -19.79 -9.34 -10.86
N ALA A 18 -20.01 -9.95 -9.70
CA ALA A 18 -21.19 -10.78 -9.45
C ALA A 18 -22.51 -9.99 -9.48
N LEU A 19 -22.52 -8.74 -8.99
CA LEU A 19 -23.72 -7.89 -8.97
C LEU A 19 -24.01 -7.20 -10.32
N LEU A 20 -22.95 -6.92 -11.08
CA LEU A 20 -23.02 -6.23 -12.38
C LEU A 20 -23.28 -7.19 -13.55
N ALA A 21 -23.09 -8.50 -13.34
CA ALA A 21 -23.42 -9.52 -14.31
C ALA A 21 -24.95 -9.63 -14.50
N HIS A 22 -25.43 -9.31 -15.71
CA HIS A 22 -26.84 -9.50 -16.08
C HIS A 22 -27.00 -10.66 -17.08
N PRO A 23 -27.90 -11.64 -16.84
CA PRO A 23 -28.07 -12.82 -17.71
C PRO A 23 -28.45 -12.50 -19.17
N ARG A 24 -29.01 -11.32 -19.42
CA ARG A 24 -29.41 -10.84 -20.76
C ARG A 24 -28.39 -9.88 -21.39
N GLY A 25 -27.25 -9.63 -20.75
CA GLY A 25 -26.24 -8.69 -21.23
C GLY A 25 -26.63 -7.21 -21.10
N HIS A 26 -27.59 -6.89 -20.21
CA HIS A 26 -27.95 -5.50 -19.88
C HIS A 26 -26.96 -4.92 -18.87
N GLU A 27 -26.93 -3.60 -18.76
CA GLU A 27 -26.14 -2.91 -17.74
C GLU A 27 -26.61 -3.30 -16.33
N GLY A 28 -25.65 -3.70 -15.50
CA GLY A 28 -25.85 -3.92 -14.07
C GLY A 28 -25.49 -2.67 -13.29
N ALA A 29 -26.02 -2.55 -12.06
CA ALA A 29 -25.65 -1.46 -11.16
C ALA A 29 -25.52 -1.93 -9.70
N ALA A 30 -24.59 -1.30 -8.98
CA ALA A 30 -24.32 -1.51 -7.57
C ALA A 30 -24.00 -0.17 -6.88
N TYR A 31 -24.17 -0.14 -5.56
CA TYR A 31 -23.62 0.92 -4.73
C TYR A 31 -22.31 0.48 -4.10
N MET A 32 -21.50 1.45 -3.72
CA MET A 32 -20.29 1.22 -2.95
C MET A 32 -20.11 2.36 -1.94
N LEU A 33 -19.54 2.04 -0.78
CA LEU A 33 -18.97 3.02 0.13
C LEU A 33 -17.46 2.99 -0.03
N LEU A 34 -16.87 4.17 -0.05
CA LEU A 34 -15.44 4.37 -0.22
C LEU A 34 -14.86 5.07 1.01
N GLY A 35 -13.74 4.56 1.52
CA GLY A 35 -12.87 5.36 2.37
C GLY A 35 -12.18 6.44 1.57
N LYS A 36 -11.68 7.45 2.27
CA LYS A 36 -11.05 8.63 1.67
C LYS A 36 -9.74 8.94 2.36
N SER A 37 -8.72 9.19 1.56
CA SER A 37 -7.41 9.64 1.99
C SER A 37 -7.09 10.97 1.32
N GLU A 38 -6.92 12.02 2.11
CA GLU A 38 -6.51 13.35 1.66
C GLU A 38 -5.00 13.46 1.83
N ILE A 39 -4.29 13.70 0.73
CA ILE A 39 -2.86 13.97 0.70
C ILE A 39 -2.74 15.46 0.44
N ALA A 40 -2.32 16.22 1.46
CA ALA A 40 -2.24 17.67 1.36
C ALA A 40 -1.13 18.09 0.39
N GLN A 41 -0.02 17.36 0.41
CA GLN A 41 1.12 17.58 -0.48
C GLN A 41 1.67 16.22 -0.94
N ASP A 42 1.45 15.86 -2.20
CA ASP A 42 2.07 14.68 -2.80
C ASP A 42 3.59 14.92 -2.94
N PRO A 43 4.46 13.99 -2.50
CA PRO A 43 5.91 14.21 -2.45
C PRO A 43 6.57 14.34 -3.84
N TRP A 44 5.86 13.99 -4.91
CA TRP A 44 6.39 13.97 -6.27
C TRP A 44 6.24 15.33 -6.97
N ASP A 45 5.07 15.94 -6.86
CA ASP A 45 4.71 17.18 -7.57
C ASP A 45 4.22 18.31 -6.66
N LEU A 46 4.11 18.06 -5.35
CA LEU A 46 3.68 19.01 -4.32
C LEU A 46 2.22 19.48 -4.47
N GLU A 47 1.43 18.82 -5.32
CA GLU A 47 0.01 19.11 -5.51
C GLU A 47 -0.85 18.26 -4.55
N PRO A 48 -2.03 18.75 -4.16
CA PRO A 48 -2.96 17.96 -3.36
C PRO A 48 -3.56 16.82 -4.19
N ARG A 49 -3.75 15.68 -3.53
CA ARG A 49 -4.28 14.45 -4.14
C ARG A 49 -5.29 13.80 -3.20
N THR A 50 -6.35 13.22 -3.76
CA THR A 50 -7.27 12.38 -2.99
C THR A 50 -7.18 10.95 -3.50
N ARG A 51 -7.12 9.98 -2.59
CA ARG A 51 -7.27 8.56 -2.92
C ARG A 51 -8.54 8.02 -2.29
N TYR A 52 -9.31 7.28 -3.08
CA TYR A 52 -10.49 6.55 -2.62
C TYR A 52 -10.18 5.06 -2.53
N THR A 53 -10.66 4.41 -1.49
CA THR A 53 -10.43 2.97 -1.25
C THR A 53 -11.77 2.28 -1.09
N SER A 54 -11.97 1.13 -1.74
CA SER A 54 -13.24 0.41 -1.58
C SER A 54 -13.39 -0.13 -0.16
N TYR A 55 -14.48 0.26 0.50
CA TYR A 55 -14.79 -0.11 1.87
C TYR A 55 -15.91 -1.15 1.93
N GLU A 56 -17.01 -0.93 1.20
CA GLU A 56 -18.13 -1.88 1.16
C GLU A 56 -18.82 -1.83 -0.20
N VAL A 57 -19.16 -2.99 -0.77
CA VAL A 57 -20.02 -3.09 -1.97
C VAL A 57 -21.43 -3.50 -1.56
N ILE A 58 -22.43 -2.75 -2.02
CA ILE A 58 -23.83 -2.85 -1.60
C ILE A 58 -24.70 -3.12 -2.83
N ALA A 59 -25.54 -4.15 -2.75
CA ALA A 59 -26.49 -4.46 -3.81
C ALA A 59 -27.62 -3.43 -3.82
N ILE A 60 -28.02 -2.97 -5.01
CA ILE A 60 -29.20 -2.12 -5.17
C ILE A 60 -30.46 -2.99 -4.99
N PRO A 61 -31.38 -2.65 -4.06
CA PRO A 61 -32.61 -3.39 -3.85
C PRO A 61 -33.42 -3.57 -5.13
N GLN A 62 -34.04 -4.72 -5.33
CA GLN A 62 -34.78 -5.03 -6.55
C GLN A 62 -35.95 -4.06 -6.79
N GLU A 63 -36.59 -3.60 -5.71
CA GLU A 63 -37.68 -2.61 -5.72
C GLU A 63 -37.23 -1.22 -6.21
N ASP A 64 -35.94 -0.92 -6.15
CA ASP A 64 -35.36 0.36 -6.56
C ASP A 64 -34.73 0.32 -7.96
N ARG A 65 -34.77 -0.84 -8.63
CA ARG A 65 -34.35 -1.02 -10.03
C ARG A 65 -35.54 -0.70 -10.94
N VAL A 66 -35.69 0.57 -11.34
CA VAL A 66 -36.93 1.03 -11.99
C VAL A 66 -37.03 0.62 -13.46
N ASP A 67 -35.92 0.43 -14.17
CA ASP A 67 -35.88 -0.35 -15.42
C ASP A 67 -34.43 -0.64 -15.79
N ALA A 68 -34.14 -1.85 -16.29
CA ALA A 68 -32.84 -2.22 -16.86
C ALA A 68 -33.09 -2.53 -18.34
N SER A 69 -33.25 -1.48 -19.16
CA SER A 69 -33.24 -1.63 -20.62
C SER A 69 -31.83 -1.44 -21.15
N ASP A 70 -31.57 -1.81 -22.41
CA ASP A 70 -30.26 -1.72 -23.10
C ASP A 70 -29.61 -0.31 -23.09
N LYS A 71 -30.24 0.70 -22.46
CA LYS A 71 -29.82 2.11 -22.37
C LYS A 71 -30.21 2.83 -21.06
N HIS A 72 -30.70 2.13 -20.02
CA HIS A 72 -31.28 2.82 -18.87
C HIS A 72 -31.13 2.09 -17.52
N VAL A 73 -30.80 2.86 -16.49
CA VAL A 73 -31.05 2.58 -15.07
C VAL A 73 -31.69 3.83 -14.44
N THR A 74 -32.98 3.80 -14.09
CA THR A 74 -33.58 4.78 -13.17
C THR A 74 -33.54 4.22 -11.76
N TRP A 75 -33.00 4.98 -10.81
CA TRP A 75 -32.98 4.60 -9.40
C TRP A 75 -34.18 5.22 -8.67
N ASN A 76 -34.89 4.41 -7.88
CA ASN A 76 -35.72 4.98 -6.82
C ASN A 76 -34.80 5.64 -5.79
N THR A 77 -35.06 6.90 -5.45
CA THR A 77 -34.19 7.75 -4.64
C THR A 77 -34.03 7.29 -3.18
N ASN A 78 -34.84 6.34 -2.70
CA ASN A 78 -34.84 5.91 -1.30
C ASN A 78 -33.56 5.17 -0.88
N SER A 79 -33.15 4.11 -1.57
CA SER A 79 -31.90 3.39 -1.21
C SER A 79 -30.66 4.25 -1.40
N PHE A 80 -30.63 5.12 -2.41
CA PHE A 80 -29.53 6.06 -2.58
C PHE A 80 -29.49 7.12 -1.46
N ALA A 81 -30.64 7.59 -0.96
CA ALA A 81 -30.70 8.48 0.19
C ALA A 81 -30.23 7.79 1.49
N GLN A 82 -30.46 6.48 1.63
CA GLN A 82 -29.92 5.67 2.73
C GLN A 82 -28.40 5.49 2.61
N LEU A 83 -27.87 5.24 1.41
CA LEU A 83 -26.43 5.21 1.15
C LEU A 83 -25.79 6.54 1.55
N CYS A 84 -26.35 7.66 1.11
CA CYS A 84 -25.86 9.00 1.47
C CYS A 84 -25.90 9.24 2.97
N ARG A 85 -26.95 8.75 3.67
CA ARG A 85 -27.05 8.83 5.13
C ARG A 85 -25.88 8.10 5.79
N ARG A 86 -25.67 6.83 5.46
CA ARG A 86 -24.58 6.01 6.00
C ARG A 86 -23.23 6.64 5.71
N ALA A 87 -23.00 7.09 4.48
CA ALA A 87 -21.76 7.75 4.10
C ALA A 87 -21.43 8.95 5.01
N LYS A 88 -22.43 9.78 5.34
CA LYS A 88 -22.24 10.92 6.25
C LYS A 88 -22.03 10.49 7.71
N GLU A 89 -22.79 9.49 8.19
CA GLU A 89 -22.69 9.00 9.58
C GLU A 89 -21.35 8.29 9.84
N GLU A 90 -20.82 7.58 8.85
CA GLU A 90 -19.59 6.78 8.94
C GLU A 90 -18.34 7.51 8.40
N GLY A 91 -18.47 8.73 7.87
CA GLY A 91 -17.35 9.50 7.31
C GLY A 91 -16.83 8.96 5.96
N LEU A 92 -17.65 8.18 5.25
CA LEU A 92 -17.33 7.54 3.98
C LEU A 92 -17.86 8.38 2.79
N VAL A 93 -17.47 7.97 1.58
CA VAL A 93 -17.90 8.61 0.33
C VAL A 93 -18.83 7.66 -0.43
N PRO A 94 -20.05 8.08 -0.79
CA PRO A 94 -20.94 7.25 -1.58
C PRO A 94 -20.40 7.10 -3.00
N ALA A 95 -20.59 5.93 -3.58
CA ALA A 95 -20.23 5.64 -4.95
C ALA A 95 -21.32 4.84 -5.66
N ILE A 96 -21.48 5.13 -6.96
CA ILE A 96 -22.29 4.32 -7.86
C ILE A 96 -21.40 3.56 -8.81
N VAL A 97 -21.76 2.32 -9.10
CA VAL A 97 -21.04 1.47 -10.05
C VAL A 97 -22.03 0.93 -11.07
N HIS A 98 -21.72 1.02 -12.35
CA HIS A 98 -22.47 0.36 -13.41
C HIS A 98 -21.55 -0.37 -14.39
N SER A 99 -22.10 -1.24 -15.25
CA SER A 99 -21.34 -1.94 -16.28
C SER A 99 -21.73 -1.48 -17.67
N HIS A 100 -20.77 -1.49 -18.60
CA HIS A 100 -20.96 -1.37 -20.04
C HIS A 100 -20.64 -2.70 -20.71
N PRO A 101 -21.62 -3.62 -20.84
CA PRO A 101 -21.42 -4.91 -21.51
C PRO A 101 -21.04 -4.77 -22.99
N GLY A 102 -21.46 -3.67 -23.63
CA GLY A 102 -21.11 -3.33 -25.02
C GLY A 102 -19.66 -2.87 -25.23
N GLY A 103 -18.87 -2.73 -24.17
CA GLY A 103 -17.44 -2.41 -24.26
C GLY A 103 -17.11 -0.92 -24.49
N PHE A 104 -18.06 -0.01 -24.26
CA PHE A 104 -17.77 1.43 -24.32
C PHE A 104 -16.83 1.85 -23.18
N ASP A 105 -15.59 2.19 -23.52
CA ASP A 105 -14.55 2.61 -22.58
C ASP A 105 -14.70 4.10 -22.24
N GLY A 106 -15.55 4.39 -21.25
CA GLY A 106 -15.77 5.74 -20.75
C GLY A 106 -17.18 5.93 -20.21
N PHE A 107 -17.53 7.19 -19.98
CA PHE A 107 -18.86 7.61 -19.54
C PHE A 107 -19.57 8.33 -20.69
N SER A 108 -20.85 8.06 -20.87
CA SER A 108 -21.69 8.65 -21.90
C SER A 108 -22.34 9.96 -21.41
N ASP A 109 -22.85 10.77 -22.35
CA ASP A 109 -23.64 11.97 -22.02
C ASP A 109 -24.88 11.66 -21.17
N GLN A 110 -25.38 10.43 -21.23
CA GLN A 110 -26.50 9.99 -20.39
C GLN A 110 -26.04 9.77 -18.94
N ASP A 111 -24.87 9.18 -18.75
CA ASP A 111 -24.26 8.98 -17.43
C ASP A 111 -23.99 10.33 -16.77
N ASP A 112 -23.49 11.31 -17.54
CA ASP A 112 -23.26 12.68 -17.07
C ASP A 112 -24.52 13.34 -16.50
N ARG A 113 -25.67 13.14 -17.14
CA ARG A 113 -26.95 13.70 -16.67
C ARG A 113 -27.42 12.99 -15.41
N ASN A 114 -27.44 11.65 -15.44
CA ASN A 114 -27.92 10.83 -14.34
C ASN A 114 -27.08 11.04 -13.07
N GLU A 115 -25.76 11.04 -13.21
CA GLU A 115 -24.84 11.23 -12.09
C GLU A 115 -24.90 12.64 -11.50
N ARG A 116 -25.11 13.66 -12.33
CA ARG A 116 -25.30 15.04 -11.87
C ARG A 116 -26.54 15.17 -10.98
N ASP A 117 -27.64 14.51 -11.35
CA ASP A 117 -28.88 14.51 -10.55
C ASP A 117 -28.66 13.81 -9.20
N LEU A 118 -27.97 12.67 -9.20
CA LEU A 118 -27.60 11.94 -7.98
C LEU A 118 -26.66 12.77 -7.10
N PHE A 119 -25.63 13.39 -7.67
CA PHE A 119 -24.72 14.27 -6.95
C PHE A 119 -25.48 15.44 -6.30
N THR A 120 -26.38 16.08 -7.05
CA THR A 120 -27.20 17.19 -6.54
C THR A 120 -28.05 16.74 -5.36
N MET A 121 -28.67 15.56 -5.44
CA MET A 121 -29.42 14.96 -4.33
C MET A 121 -28.52 14.71 -3.11
N ALA A 122 -27.34 14.12 -3.33
CA ALA A 122 -26.37 13.83 -2.28
C ALA A 122 -25.90 15.12 -1.58
N ARG A 123 -25.56 16.17 -2.35
CA ARG A 123 -25.15 17.49 -1.84
C ARG A 123 -26.27 18.15 -1.04
N ASN A 124 -27.49 18.18 -1.57
CA ASN A 124 -28.65 18.75 -0.86
C ASN A 124 -28.92 18.06 0.48
N ARG A 125 -28.64 16.76 0.56
CA ARG A 125 -28.85 15.95 1.75
C ARG A 125 -27.70 16.05 2.77
N ASN A 126 -26.46 15.95 2.30
CA ASN A 126 -25.29 15.81 3.14
C ASN A 126 -24.57 17.13 3.41
N GLY A 127 -24.80 18.15 2.60
CA GLY A 127 -24.26 19.50 2.73
C GLY A 127 -23.08 19.76 1.79
N GLU A 128 -22.51 20.95 1.94
CA GLU A 128 -21.31 21.38 1.19
C GLU A 128 -20.11 20.44 1.42
N GLY A 129 -19.29 20.27 0.39
CA GLY A 129 -18.14 19.35 0.42
C GLY A 129 -18.49 17.87 0.22
N THR A 130 -19.76 17.54 -0.01
CA THR A 130 -20.17 16.19 -0.44
C THR A 130 -19.47 15.81 -1.74
N ARG A 131 -19.02 14.56 -1.85
CA ARG A 131 -18.49 13.99 -3.08
C ARG A 131 -19.29 12.76 -3.47
N LEU A 132 -19.38 12.49 -4.77
CA LEU A 132 -19.94 11.26 -5.31
C LEU A 132 -18.92 10.67 -6.29
N VAL A 133 -18.56 9.40 -6.10
CA VAL A 133 -17.67 8.70 -7.03
C VAL A 133 -18.50 7.84 -7.97
N SER A 134 -18.23 7.94 -9.25
CA SER A 134 -18.85 7.09 -10.27
C SER A 134 -17.80 6.16 -10.84
N VAL A 135 -18.11 4.87 -10.89
CA VAL A 135 -17.23 3.84 -11.45
C VAL A 135 -18.00 3.11 -12.55
N VAL A 136 -17.35 2.87 -13.68
CA VAL A 136 -17.89 2.03 -14.74
C VAL A 136 -16.98 0.83 -14.95
N GLN A 137 -17.59 -0.36 -15.04
CA GLN A 137 -16.94 -1.59 -15.45
C GLN A 137 -17.13 -1.78 -16.95
N VAL A 138 -16.03 -1.83 -17.69
CA VAL A 138 -16.01 -2.06 -19.15
C VAL A 138 -15.61 -3.52 -19.39
N GLY A 139 -16.52 -4.30 -19.95
CA GLY A 139 -16.36 -5.75 -20.06
C GLY A 139 -16.11 -6.41 -18.71
N ASP A 140 -15.22 -7.41 -18.66
CA ASP A 140 -15.04 -8.25 -17.46
C ASP A 140 -13.89 -7.82 -16.53
N GLY A 141 -13.14 -6.77 -16.85
CA GLY A 141 -11.91 -6.49 -16.09
C GLY A 141 -11.41 -5.06 -16.08
N LEU A 142 -11.93 -4.19 -16.93
CA LEU A 142 -11.48 -2.79 -17.01
C LEU A 142 -12.43 -1.89 -16.21
N TYR A 143 -11.87 -0.95 -15.46
CA TYR A 143 -12.60 0.01 -14.68
C TYR A 143 -12.17 1.43 -15.05
N ARG A 144 -13.14 2.35 -15.09
CA ARG A 144 -12.91 3.79 -15.12
C ARG A 144 -13.64 4.42 -13.96
N ALA A 145 -13.09 5.49 -13.42
CA ALA A 145 -13.71 6.21 -12.32
C ALA A 145 -13.61 7.72 -12.54
N ARG A 146 -14.55 8.44 -11.93
CA ARG A 146 -14.57 9.90 -11.87
C ARG A 146 -15.27 10.36 -10.60
N VAL A 147 -15.03 11.61 -10.22
CA VAL A 147 -15.51 12.21 -8.98
C VAL A 147 -16.32 13.46 -9.27
N TRP A 148 -17.51 13.54 -8.71
CA TRP A 148 -18.30 14.76 -8.65
C TRP A 148 -18.00 15.50 -7.34
N GLU A 149 -17.42 16.69 -7.46
CA GLU A 149 -17.21 17.64 -6.35
C GLU A 149 -18.11 18.89 -6.48
N ASP A 150 -18.61 19.16 -7.70
CA ASP A 150 -19.60 20.19 -8.02
C ASP A 150 -20.61 19.66 -9.07
N ASP A 151 -21.60 20.47 -9.42
CA ASP A 151 -22.64 20.15 -10.40
C ASP A 151 -22.29 20.58 -11.84
N MET A 152 -21.05 21.04 -12.07
CA MET A 152 -20.59 21.52 -13.37
C MET A 152 -20.04 20.37 -14.22
N ALA A 153 -19.02 19.67 -13.72
CA ALA A 153 -18.38 18.57 -14.42
C ALA A 153 -17.63 17.62 -13.47
N PRO A 154 -17.59 16.31 -13.76
CA PRO A 154 -16.82 15.36 -12.98
C PRO A 154 -15.32 15.46 -13.29
N LEU A 155 -14.50 15.19 -12.27
CA LEU A 155 -13.05 15.06 -12.39
C LEU A 155 -12.68 13.59 -12.68
N PRO A 156 -11.95 13.28 -13.75
CA PRO A 156 -11.55 11.90 -14.03
C PRO A 156 -10.57 11.39 -12.96
N CYS A 157 -10.73 10.14 -12.54
CA CYS A 157 -9.68 9.44 -11.83
C CYS A 157 -8.66 8.94 -12.85
N HIS A 158 -7.40 9.30 -12.67
CA HIS A 158 -6.33 8.94 -13.63
C HIS A 158 -5.95 7.46 -13.55
N ARG A 159 -6.17 6.85 -12.38
CA ARG A 159 -5.77 5.47 -12.11
C ARG A 159 -6.82 4.73 -11.29
N VAL A 160 -7.10 3.50 -11.73
CA VAL A 160 -7.84 2.49 -10.98
C VAL A 160 -6.88 1.34 -10.66
N THR A 161 -6.71 1.04 -9.38
CA THR A 161 -5.88 -0.08 -8.93
C THR A 161 -6.78 -1.16 -8.33
N VAL A 162 -6.58 -2.43 -8.67
CA VAL A 162 -7.22 -3.57 -8.01
C VAL A 162 -6.15 -4.35 -7.25
N ILE A 163 -6.36 -4.58 -5.95
CA ILE A 163 -5.37 -5.23 -5.08
C ILE A 163 -5.98 -6.43 -4.37
N GLY A 164 -5.34 -7.58 -4.56
CA GLY A 164 -5.68 -8.85 -3.92
C GLY A 164 -4.44 -9.73 -3.78
N ILE A 165 -4.46 -10.91 -4.41
CA ILE A 165 -3.23 -11.73 -4.56
C ILE A 165 -2.27 -11.13 -5.62
N ARG A 166 -2.78 -10.21 -6.45
CA ARG A 166 -2.03 -9.43 -7.44
C ARG A 166 -2.24 -7.94 -7.24
N LEU A 167 -1.33 -7.16 -7.80
CA LEU A 167 -1.43 -5.71 -7.97
C LEU A 167 -1.72 -5.42 -9.45
N GLU A 168 -2.94 -5.01 -9.74
CA GLU A 168 -3.40 -4.70 -11.09
C GLU A 168 -3.61 -3.18 -11.21
N ILE A 169 -2.90 -2.55 -12.15
CA ILE A 169 -2.95 -1.09 -12.35
C ILE A 169 -3.56 -0.79 -13.72
N GLN A 170 -4.58 0.05 -13.72
CA GLN A 170 -5.28 0.50 -14.91
C GLN A 170 -5.14 2.01 -14.99
N SER A 171 -4.31 2.46 -15.91
CA SER A 171 -3.99 3.87 -16.17
C SER A 171 -4.23 4.18 -17.64
N THR A 172 -4.63 5.41 -17.94
CA THR A 172 -4.72 5.91 -19.33
C THR A 172 -3.34 6.19 -19.92
N ASP A 173 -2.36 6.50 -19.07
CA ASP A 173 -1.00 6.83 -19.47
C ASP A 173 -0.05 5.68 -19.13
N VAL A 174 0.47 5.03 -20.17
CA VAL A 174 1.52 4.01 -20.03
C VAL A 174 2.87 4.64 -20.41
N PRO A 175 3.77 4.90 -19.44
CA PRO A 175 5.06 5.51 -19.71
C PRO A 175 5.95 4.57 -20.52
N THR A 176 6.76 5.14 -21.41
CA THR A 176 7.75 4.39 -22.18
C THR A 176 8.95 4.04 -21.30
N PRO A 177 9.27 2.75 -21.09
CA PRO A 177 10.41 2.36 -20.27
C PRO A 177 11.75 2.53 -20.99
N SER A 178 12.84 2.62 -20.22
CA SER A 178 14.21 2.67 -20.75
C SER A 178 14.60 1.41 -21.51
N GLU A 179 15.35 1.56 -22.62
CA GLU A 179 15.94 0.45 -23.39
C GLU A 179 16.84 -0.44 -22.51
N ALA A 180 17.47 0.14 -21.48
CA ALA A 180 18.32 -0.60 -20.53
C ALA A 180 17.57 -1.74 -19.82
N LEU A 181 16.24 -1.67 -19.75
CA LEU A 181 15.36 -2.64 -19.09
C LEU A 181 14.77 -3.67 -20.07
N ALA A 182 15.12 -3.63 -21.36
CA ALA A 182 14.50 -4.49 -22.37
C ALA A 182 14.67 -5.99 -22.09
N ARG A 183 15.77 -6.40 -21.44
CA ARG A 183 16.03 -7.82 -21.14
C ARG A 183 15.06 -8.43 -20.14
N GLN A 184 14.56 -7.67 -19.16
CA GLN A 184 13.65 -8.24 -18.16
C GLN A 184 12.25 -8.49 -18.75
N ALA A 185 11.86 -7.73 -19.78
CA ALA A 185 10.63 -7.97 -20.53
C ALA A 185 10.65 -9.32 -21.28
N LEU A 186 11.82 -9.84 -21.65
CA LEU A 186 11.96 -11.18 -22.24
C LEU A 186 11.60 -12.30 -21.24
N ALA A 187 11.79 -12.06 -19.94
CA ALA A 187 11.50 -13.04 -18.89
C ALA A 187 10.07 -12.91 -18.35
N PHE A 188 9.55 -11.68 -18.25
CA PHE A 188 8.34 -11.36 -17.50
C PHE A 188 7.21 -10.77 -18.36
N GLY A 189 7.42 -10.66 -19.66
CA GLY A 189 6.46 -10.08 -20.61
C GLY A 189 6.68 -8.58 -20.86
N PRO A 190 6.15 -8.04 -21.97
CA PRO A 190 6.40 -6.67 -22.42
C PRO A 190 5.82 -5.59 -21.50
N GLU A 191 4.78 -5.91 -20.75
CA GLU A 191 4.05 -4.96 -19.89
C GLU A 191 4.78 -4.64 -18.59
N VAL A 192 5.65 -5.54 -18.10
CA VAL A 192 6.28 -5.44 -16.77
C VAL A 192 7.01 -4.12 -16.55
N ASN A 193 7.71 -3.64 -17.58
CA ASN A 193 8.50 -2.41 -17.49
C ASN A 193 7.59 -1.18 -17.42
N GLY A 194 6.48 -1.18 -18.17
CA GLY A 194 5.47 -0.13 -18.10
C GLY A 194 4.76 -0.10 -16.75
N LEU A 195 4.48 -1.27 -16.18
CA LEU A 195 3.92 -1.39 -14.82
C LEU A 195 4.90 -0.85 -13.77
N LEU A 196 6.16 -1.31 -13.78
CA LEU A 196 7.18 -0.84 -12.83
C LEU A 196 7.39 0.67 -12.93
N LYS A 197 7.44 1.22 -14.15
CA LYS A 197 7.61 2.67 -14.37
C LYS A 197 6.42 3.50 -13.88
N GLN A 198 5.23 2.93 -13.73
CA GLN A 198 4.06 3.60 -13.15
C GLN A 198 4.02 3.55 -11.62
N LEU A 199 4.80 2.64 -11.00
CA LEU A 199 4.76 2.44 -9.56
C LEU A 199 5.47 3.56 -8.80
N SER A 200 4.83 3.97 -7.71
CA SER A 200 5.47 4.73 -6.64
C SER A 200 5.67 3.81 -5.43
N VAL A 201 6.91 3.57 -5.03
CA VAL A 201 7.25 2.63 -3.95
C VAL A 201 7.92 3.36 -2.80
N ALA A 202 7.49 3.14 -1.56
CA ALA A 202 8.22 3.60 -0.38
C ALA A 202 9.13 2.50 0.16
N VAL A 203 10.30 2.86 0.66
CA VAL A 203 11.20 1.98 1.42
C VAL A 203 11.44 2.64 2.79
N VAL A 204 10.95 1.98 3.84
CA VAL A 204 11.11 2.43 5.23
C VAL A 204 12.27 1.66 5.85
N GLY A 205 13.31 2.39 6.27
CA GLY A 205 14.60 1.86 6.66
C GLY A 205 15.50 1.69 5.45
N CYS A 206 16.64 2.38 5.44
CA CYS A 206 17.69 2.40 4.42
C CYS A 206 18.98 1.71 4.90
N GLY A 207 18.88 0.90 5.96
CA GLY A 207 19.99 0.13 6.52
C GLY A 207 20.36 -1.12 5.70
N GLY A 208 20.67 -2.22 6.39
CA GLY A 208 21.25 -3.41 5.77
C GLY A 208 20.34 -4.09 4.74
N THR A 209 19.02 -4.18 5.00
CA THR A 209 18.03 -4.76 4.07
C THR A 209 17.43 -3.71 3.15
N GLY A 210 17.24 -2.49 3.63
CA GLY A 210 16.68 -1.38 2.88
C GLY A 210 17.54 -0.91 1.72
N SER A 211 18.84 -0.70 1.96
CA SER A 211 19.72 -0.17 0.91
C SER A 211 19.84 -1.09 -0.32
N PRO A 212 19.92 -2.44 -0.20
CA PRO A 212 19.79 -3.31 -1.36
C PRO A 212 18.39 -3.28 -2.00
N VAL A 213 17.29 -3.19 -1.22
CA VAL A 213 15.93 -3.06 -1.79
C VAL A 213 15.84 -1.83 -2.70
N VAL A 214 16.31 -0.66 -2.24
CA VAL A 214 16.33 0.58 -3.05
C VAL A 214 17.11 0.37 -4.35
N HIS A 215 18.29 -0.23 -4.28
CA HIS A 215 19.11 -0.49 -5.46
C HIS A 215 18.45 -1.44 -6.46
N LEU A 216 17.80 -2.50 -5.96
CA LEU A 216 17.10 -3.47 -6.79
C LEU A 216 15.87 -2.84 -7.46
N LEU A 217 15.07 -2.07 -6.73
CA LEU A 217 13.90 -1.36 -7.28
C LEU A 217 14.31 -0.36 -8.37
N ALA A 218 15.38 0.41 -8.12
CA ALA A 218 15.90 1.35 -9.12
C ALA A 218 16.38 0.63 -10.38
N ARG A 219 17.08 -0.50 -10.22
CA ARG A 219 17.57 -1.32 -11.35
C ARG A 219 16.48 -2.07 -12.10
N LEU A 220 15.32 -2.31 -11.47
CA LEU A 220 14.13 -2.81 -12.15
C LEU A 220 13.38 -1.71 -12.91
N GLY A 221 13.72 -0.43 -12.70
CA GLY A 221 13.05 0.70 -13.32
C GLY A 221 11.72 1.06 -12.67
N VAL A 222 11.59 0.87 -11.36
CA VAL A 222 10.47 1.44 -10.60
C VAL A 222 10.46 2.95 -10.82
N GLY A 223 9.31 3.51 -11.20
CA GLY A 223 9.25 4.90 -11.64
C GLY A 223 9.59 5.91 -10.55
N ARG A 224 9.07 5.69 -9.34
CA ARG A 224 9.27 6.59 -8.21
C ARG A 224 9.61 5.81 -6.94
N ILE A 225 10.67 6.21 -6.23
CA ILE A 225 11.14 5.59 -4.99
C ILE A 225 11.21 6.63 -3.87
N LEU A 226 10.43 6.45 -2.82
CA LEU A 226 10.45 7.27 -1.62
C LEU A 226 11.27 6.52 -0.57
N VAL A 227 12.33 7.13 -0.05
CA VAL A 227 13.14 6.52 1.02
C VAL A 227 12.95 7.28 2.33
N ILE A 228 12.68 6.53 3.40
CA ILE A 228 12.42 7.06 4.74
C ILE A 228 13.37 6.38 5.72
N ASP A 229 14.21 7.14 6.41
CA ASP A 229 15.09 6.68 7.48
C ASP A 229 15.53 7.89 8.31
N ASP A 230 15.53 7.77 9.64
CA ASP A 230 15.95 8.84 10.54
C ASP A 230 17.44 8.74 10.93
N ASP A 231 18.10 7.64 10.57
CA ASP A 231 19.48 7.39 10.94
C ASP A 231 20.50 8.04 9.98
N VAL A 232 21.71 8.20 10.50
CA VAL A 232 22.92 8.56 9.77
C VAL A 232 23.82 7.35 9.53
N VAL A 233 24.75 7.46 8.58
CA VAL A 233 25.74 6.41 8.31
C VAL A 233 26.74 6.33 9.46
N GLU A 234 26.97 5.11 9.96
CA GLU A 234 28.02 4.81 10.92
C GLU A 234 29.11 3.91 10.30
N HIS A 235 30.31 3.89 10.91
CA HIS A 235 31.38 2.97 10.51
C HIS A 235 30.95 1.50 10.54
N SER A 236 30.11 1.13 11.51
CA SER A 236 29.55 -0.21 11.66
C SER A 236 28.67 -0.62 10.47
N ASN A 237 28.16 0.35 9.69
CA ASN A 237 27.25 0.12 8.57
C ASN A 237 27.98 -0.13 7.24
N LEU A 238 29.25 0.30 7.13
CA LEU A 238 30.03 0.26 5.89
C LEU A 238 30.21 -1.16 5.31
N ASN A 239 30.04 -2.19 6.14
CA ASN A 239 30.13 -3.58 5.70
C ASN A 239 28.89 -4.07 4.92
N ARG A 240 27.77 -3.33 4.92
CA ARG A 240 26.48 -3.79 4.39
C ARG A 240 25.57 -2.73 3.78
N LEU A 241 25.79 -1.44 4.08
CA LEU A 241 24.98 -0.35 3.55
C LEU A 241 25.48 0.00 2.14
N TYR A 242 24.66 -0.26 1.13
CA TYR A 242 25.05 -0.09 -0.27
C TYR A 242 25.37 1.39 -0.57
N GLY A 243 26.49 1.63 -1.25
CA GLY A 243 26.91 2.98 -1.65
C GLY A 243 27.52 3.85 -0.54
N ALA A 244 27.39 3.48 0.74
CA ALA A 244 28.04 4.24 1.81
C ALA A 244 29.56 4.13 1.75
N THR A 245 30.22 5.25 2.00
CA THR A 245 31.68 5.38 2.02
C THR A 245 32.18 5.72 3.42
N ARG A 246 33.48 5.53 3.66
CA ARG A 246 34.11 5.96 4.92
C ARG A 246 33.85 7.44 5.22
N LYS A 247 33.89 8.29 4.20
CA LYS A 247 33.61 9.73 4.32
C LYS A 247 32.16 9.99 4.72
N ASP A 248 31.20 9.18 4.28
CA ASP A 248 29.81 9.32 4.69
C ASP A 248 29.65 9.03 6.19
N ALA A 249 30.34 8.01 6.71
CA ALA A 249 30.37 7.70 8.13
C ALA A 249 31.04 8.80 8.98
N GLU A 250 32.18 9.33 8.51
CA GLU A 250 32.91 10.40 9.19
C GLU A 250 32.10 11.70 9.28
N ASN A 251 31.25 11.98 8.28
CA ASN A 251 30.40 13.17 8.24
C ASN A 251 28.98 12.93 8.76
N ALA A 252 28.67 11.73 9.27
CA ALA A 252 27.32 11.34 9.70
C ALA A 252 26.25 11.69 8.63
N VAL A 253 26.53 11.34 7.37
CA VAL A 253 25.60 11.61 6.27
C VAL A 253 24.30 10.82 6.51
N PRO A 254 23.12 11.42 6.33
CA PRO A 254 21.85 10.68 6.42
C PRO A 254 21.81 9.48 5.47
N LYS A 255 21.29 8.33 5.94
CA LYS A 255 21.23 7.11 5.11
C LYS A 255 20.38 7.33 3.84
N VAL A 256 19.30 8.10 3.96
CA VAL A 256 18.44 8.48 2.82
C VAL A 256 19.17 9.29 1.76
N ASP A 257 20.16 10.11 2.13
CA ASP A 257 20.94 10.92 1.18
C ASP A 257 21.91 10.06 0.39
N VAL A 258 22.49 9.03 1.03
CA VAL A 258 23.29 8.01 0.32
C VAL A 258 22.42 7.31 -0.72
N MET A 259 21.19 6.93 -0.38
CA MET A 259 20.27 6.29 -1.33
C MET A 259 19.92 7.19 -2.51
N ALA A 260 19.56 8.45 -2.25
CA ALA A 260 19.28 9.43 -3.30
C ALA A 260 20.48 9.61 -4.25
N ARG A 261 21.69 9.74 -3.68
CA ARG A 261 22.94 9.83 -4.45
C ARG A 261 23.11 8.61 -5.37
N GLU A 262 23.04 7.40 -4.81
CA GLU A 262 23.27 6.17 -5.57
C GLU A 262 22.25 5.99 -6.70
N VAL A 263 20.96 6.13 -6.42
CA VAL A 263 19.90 5.97 -7.45
C VAL A 263 20.02 7.01 -8.55
N THR A 264 20.31 8.26 -8.20
CA THR A 264 20.52 9.33 -9.20
C THR A 264 21.71 8.99 -10.12
N MET A 265 22.82 8.50 -9.55
CA MET A 265 24.00 8.12 -10.34
C MET A 265 23.76 6.92 -11.28
N MET A 266 22.75 6.09 -11.06
CA MET A 266 22.44 4.97 -11.95
C MET A 266 21.94 5.42 -13.33
N GLY A 267 21.33 6.61 -13.44
CA GLY A 267 20.86 7.14 -14.72
C GLY A 267 19.73 6.34 -15.39
N LEU A 268 18.88 5.66 -14.59
CA LEU A 268 17.81 4.80 -15.09
C LEU A 268 16.43 5.48 -15.15
N ASP A 269 16.40 6.81 -15.11
CA ASP A 269 15.15 7.60 -15.11
C ASP A 269 14.21 7.19 -13.97
N VAL A 270 14.75 7.08 -12.75
CA VAL A 270 14.01 6.79 -11.52
C VAL A 270 13.95 8.06 -10.69
N GLU A 271 12.74 8.52 -10.38
CA GLU A 271 12.56 9.67 -9.48
C GLU A 271 12.72 9.20 -8.03
N ILE A 272 13.67 9.77 -7.28
CA ILE A 272 13.89 9.44 -5.87
C ILE A 272 13.64 10.64 -4.97
N ARG A 273 12.94 10.42 -3.85
CA ARG A 273 12.71 11.41 -2.79
C ARG A 273 13.17 10.84 -1.46
N SER A 274 13.81 11.68 -0.65
CA SER A 274 14.36 11.32 0.65
C SER A 274 13.64 12.06 1.76
N MET A 275 13.28 11.34 2.82
CA MET A 275 12.66 11.93 4.01
C MET A 275 13.31 11.39 5.28
N ASN A 276 13.85 12.29 6.08
CA ASN A 276 14.32 11.98 7.42
C ASN A 276 13.14 11.96 8.39
N GLY A 277 13.02 10.87 9.13
CA GLY A 277 12.03 10.74 10.20
C GLY A 277 11.43 9.36 10.35
N TRP A 278 10.62 9.24 11.39
CA TRP A 278 9.87 8.03 11.72
C TRP A 278 8.58 7.93 10.93
N VAL A 279 8.10 6.70 10.72
CA VAL A 279 6.91 6.45 9.88
C VAL A 279 5.62 7.12 10.36
N ASP A 280 5.51 7.39 11.65
CA ASP A 280 4.35 8.04 12.27
C ASP A 280 4.45 9.56 12.37
N ALA A 281 5.60 10.12 11.99
CA ALA A 281 5.80 11.56 11.90
C ALA A 281 4.77 12.17 10.93
N PRO A 282 4.07 13.26 11.32
CA PRO A 282 2.98 13.82 10.52
C PRO A 282 3.35 14.12 9.06
N HIS A 283 4.57 14.60 8.79
CA HIS A 283 5.03 14.92 7.44
C HIS A 283 5.26 13.68 6.56
N ILE A 284 5.50 12.50 7.14
CA ILE A 284 5.72 11.25 6.41
C ILE A 284 4.40 10.55 6.03
N ARG A 285 3.30 10.85 6.76
CA ARG A 285 1.98 10.22 6.55
C ARG A 285 1.50 10.37 5.11
N ASP A 286 1.48 11.60 4.62
CA ASP A 286 1.03 11.93 3.27
C ASP A 286 1.92 11.30 2.20
N ALA A 287 3.23 11.26 2.45
CA ALA A 287 4.18 10.63 1.55
C ALA A 287 3.95 9.11 1.43
N LEU A 288 3.72 8.41 2.55
CA LEU A 288 3.37 6.99 2.53
C LEU A 288 2.03 6.72 1.83
N LYS A 289 1.01 7.55 2.08
CA LYS A 289 -0.31 7.47 1.43
C LYS A 289 -0.23 7.69 -0.09
N SER A 290 0.82 8.36 -0.57
CA SER A 290 1.05 8.63 -2.00
C SER A 290 1.65 7.44 -2.78
N CYS A 291 2.07 6.39 -2.09
CA CYS A 291 2.72 5.21 -2.68
C CYS A 291 1.76 4.04 -2.97
N ASP A 292 2.14 3.19 -3.92
CA ASP A 292 1.40 2.00 -4.34
C ASP A 292 1.78 0.76 -3.53
N VAL A 293 3.04 0.68 -3.11
CA VAL A 293 3.59 -0.42 -2.32
C VAL A 293 4.60 0.15 -1.34
N ILE A 294 4.68 -0.41 -0.13
CA ILE A 294 5.67 -0.03 0.87
C ILE A 294 6.55 -1.23 1.20
N PHE A 295 7.86 -1.06 1.23
CA PHE A 295 8.80 -2.03 1.79
C PHE A 295 9.11 -1.65 3.23
N GLY A 296 8.76 -2.53 4.17
CA GLY A 296 9.12 -2.41 5.57
C GLY A 296 10.49 -3.06 5.81
N CYS A 297 11.53 -2.25 5.89
CA CYS A 297 12.91 -2.67 6.17
C CYS A 297 13.44 -2.14 7.51
N THR A 298 12.53 -1.69 8.39
CA THR A 298 12.84 -1.27 9.75
C THR A 298 13.17 -2.46 10.66
N ASP A 299 13.96 -2.22 11.69
CA ASP A 299 14.28 -3.20 12.74
C ASP A 299 13.38 -3.09 13.97
N ASP A 300 12.64 -1.99 14.13
CA ASP A 300 11.77 -1.72 15.27
C ASP A 300 10.39 -2.40 15.17
N HIS A 301 9.78 -2.63 16.33
CA HIS A 301 8.46 -3.23 16.46
C HIS A 301 7.34 -2.19 16.25
N ALA A 302 7.52 -0.96 16.73
CA ALA A 302 6.55 0.13 16.57
C ALA A 302 6.30 0.47 15.09
N GLY A 303 7.36 0.64 14.31
CA GLY A 303 7.30 0.92 12.88
C GLY A 303 6.60 -0.19 12.10
N ARG A 304 6.85 -1.47 12.44
CA ARG A 304 6.12 -2.60 11.84
C ARG A 304 4.64 -2.60 12.17
N LEU A 305 4.25 -2.28 13.41
CA LEU A 305 2.81 -2.17 13.76
C LEU A 305 2.14 -1.01 13.02
N TYR A 306 2.84 0.11 12.87
CA TYR A 306 2.34 1.26 12.14
C TYR A 306 2.11 0.93 10.66
N LEU A 307 3.12 0.39 9.97
CA LEU A 307 2.99 -0.02 8.57
C LEU A 307 1.92 -1.08 8.37
N ASN A 308 1.76 -2.00 9.32
CA ASN A 308 0.69 -2.97 9.29
C ASN A 308 -0.70 -2.31 9.30
N ARG A 309 -0.91 -1.21 10.06
CA ARG A 309 -2.17 -0.45 10.01
C ARG A 309 -2.32 0.30 8.69
N VAL A 310 -1.26 0.93 8.17
CA VAL A 310 -1.28 1.58 6.84
C VAL A 310 -1.80 0.64 5.76
N ALA A 311 -1.36 -0.63 5.78
CA ALA A 311 -1.80 -1.62 4.79
C ALA A 311 -3.30 -1.90 4.81
N HIS A 312 -3.92 -1.90 5.99
CA HIS A 312 -5.35 -2.19 6.15
C HIS A 312 -6.20 -0.95 5.84
N PHE A 313 -5.85 0.20 6.41
CA PHE A 313 -6.62 1.43 6.28
C PHE A 313 -6.62 1.99 4.85
N TYR A 314 -5.48 1.92 4.15
CA TYR A 314 -5.32 2.57 2.85
C TYR A 314 -5.27 1.59 1.67
N LEU A 315 -5.41 0.29 1.92
CA LEU A 315 -5.21 -0.77 0.93
C LEU A 315 -3.83 -0.65 0.23
N ILE A 316 -2.78 -0.23 0.94
CA ILE A 316 -1.42 -0.14 0.39
C ILE A 316 -0.62 -1.38 0.86
N PRO A 317 -0.34 -2.37 0.00
CA PRO A 317 0.38 -3.56 0.41
C PRO A 317 1.77 -3.21 0.98
N VAL A 318 2.10 -3.82 2.12
CA VAL A 318 3.42 -3.69 2.75
C VAL A 318 4.19 -4.99 2.61
N ILE A 319 5.37 -4.95 2.01
CA ILE A 319 6.32 -6.06 1.93
C ILE A 319 7.34 -5.88 3.07
N ASP A 320 7.10 -6.55 4.20
CA ASP A 320 8.01 -6.54 5.36
C ASP A 320 9.17 -7.53 5.16
N VAL A 321 10.37 -7.08 5.53
CA VAL A 321 11.62 -7.84 5.44
C VAL A 321 12.18 -8.04 6.85
N GLY A 322 12.32 -9.31 7.24
CA GLY A 322 12.98 -9.72 8.47
C GLY A 322 14.23 -10.55 8.17
N LEU A 323 15.29 -10.32 8.92
CA LEU A 323 16.50 -11.13 8.90
C LEU A 323 16.90 -11.47 10.33
N VAL A 324 17.17 -12.74 10.59
CA VAL A 324 17.71 -13.23 11.87
C VAL A 324 19.06 -13.88 11.58
N LEU A 325 20.11 -13.33 12.19
CA LEU A 325 21.44 -13.94 12.28
C LEU A 325 21.74 -14.10 13.77
N MET A 326 21.60 -15.31 14.30
CA MET A 326 21.83 -15.60 15.71
C MET A 326 23.18 -16.31 15.86
N PRO A 327 24.21 -15.69 16.47
CA PRO A 327 25.45 -16.38 16.83
C PRO A 327 25.20 -17.57 17.73
N ARG A 328 26.18 -18.46 17.80
CA ARG A 328 26.18 -19.48 18.85
C ARG A 328 26.47 -18.85 20.21
N ASP A 329 25.81 -19.36 21.24
CA ASP A 329 25.97 -18.88 22.62
C ASP A 329 27.16 -19.53 23.34
N ASP A 330 27.82 -20.52 22.71
CA ASP A 330 28.95 -21.27 23.28
C ASP A 330 30.32 -20.61 23.01
N GLY A 331 30.34 -19.44 22.37
CA GLY A 331 31.55 -18.70 22.04
C GLY A 331 32.33 -19.25 20.84
N GLU A 332 31.89 -20.36 20.24
CA GLU A 332 32.49 -20.90 19.03
C GLU A 332 32.03 -20.12 17.78
N PRO A 333 32.90 -19.93 16.77
CA PRO A 333 32.51 -19.30 15.52
C PRO A 333 31.37 -20.07 14.84
N GLY A 334 30.27 -19.37 14.53
CA GLY A 334 29.14 -19.95 13.82
C GLY A 334 27.82 -19.26 14.17
N LEU A 335 26.77 -19.68 13.47
CA LEU A 335 25.40 -19.21 13.70
C LEU A 335 24.53 -20.39 14.18
N LEU A 336 23.71 -20.13 15.20
CA LEU A 336 22.65 -21.03 15.66
C LEU A 336 21.46 -21.00 14.68
N GLU A 337 21.12 -19.80 14.20
CA GLU A 337 20.04 -19.60 13.23
C GLU A 337 20.41 -18.54 12.20
N MET A 338 20.05 -18.81 10.94
CA MET A 338 20.24 -17.92 9.82
C MET A 338 19.03 -17.96 8.91
N ALA A 339 18.15 -16.96 8.99
CA ALA A 339 16.91 -16.98 8.24
C ALA A 339 16.44 -15.61 7.77
N ALA A 340 15.89 -15.58 6.57
CA ALA A 340 15.18 -14.45 6.00
C ALA A 340 13.67 -14.72 5.99
N ARG A 341 12.89 -13.69 6.32
CA ARG A 341 11.43 -13.68 6.24
C ARG A 341 11.00 -12.53 5.35
N VAL A 342 10.09 -12.80 4.42
CA VAL A 342 9.35 -11.77 3.69
C VAL A 342 7.87 -11.99 3.95
N SER A 343 7.14 -10.95 4.34
CA SER A 343 5.69 -11.01 4.55
C SER A 343 4.99 -9.92 3.78
N VAL A 344 3.93 -10.26 3.04
CA VAL A 344 3.06 -9.28 2.40
C VAL A 344 1.87 -9.02 3.32
N LEU A 345 1.84 -7.85 3.94
CA LEU A 345 0.74 -7.37 4.77
C LEU A 345 -0.27 -6.69 3.87
N PHE A 346 -1.49 -7.20 3.90
CA PHE A 346 -2.64 -6.67 3.18
C PHE A 346 -3.89 -7.26 3.85
N PRO A 347 -5.05 -6.60 3.78
CA PRO A 347 -6.34 -7.23 4.09
C PRO A 347 -6.43 -8.65 3.54
N THR A 348 -7.07 -9.56 4.27
CA THR A 348 -7.10 -11.03 4.02
C THR A 348 -5.83 -11.82 4.32
N SER A 349 -4.69 -11.16 4.56
CA SER A 349 -3.45 -11.80 5.03
C SER A 349 -3.33 -11.64 6.55
N ALA A 350 -2.71 -12.62 7.24
CA ALA A 350 -2.47 -12.49 8.67
C ALA A 350 -1.64 -11.23 8.96
N CYS A 351 -1.93 -10.49 10.03
CA CYS A 351 -1.10 -9.34 10.41
C CYS A 351 0.19 -9.79 11.12
N HIS A 352 1.10 -8.86 11.40
CA HIS A 352 2.31 -9.13 12.20
C HIS A 352 2.02 -9.79 13.55
N GLY A 353 0.95 -9.37 14.22
CA GLY A 353 0.52 -9.93 15.50
C GLY A 353 0.03 -11.37 15.40
N CYS A 354 -0.75 -11.70 14.38
CA CYS A 354 -1.18 -13.09 14.13
C CYS A 354 -0.01 -14.00 13.73
N ARG A 355 1.02 -13.46 13.08
CA ARG A 355 2.25 -14.19 12.76
C ARG A 355 3.23 -14.32 13.93
N GLY A 356 3.01 -13.63 15.06
CA GLY A 356 3.95 -13.60 16.18
C GLY A 356 5.29 -12.94 15.84
N THR A 357 5.31 -12.07 14.83
CA THR A 357 6.55 -11.45 14.30
C THR A 357 6.88 -10.11 14.95
N VAL A 358 5.98 -9.60 15.80
CA VAL A 358 6.14 -8.33 16.50
C VAL A 358 5.70 -8.49 17.95
N ASP A 359 6.49 -7.94 18.86
CA ASP A 359 6.17 -7.83 20.29
C ASP A 359 5.51 -6.48 20.56
N ARG A 360 4.28 -6.50 21.08
CA ARG A 360 3.50 -5.29 21.36
C ARG A 360 3.99 -4.53 22.59
N VAL A 361 4.62 -5.21 23.55
CA VAL A 361 5.19 -4.56 24.73
C VAL A 361 6.41 -3.76 24.31
N ARG A 362 7.32 -4.39 23.57
CA ARG A 362 8.49 -3.69 23.01
C ARG A 362 8.10 -2.54 22.09
N ALA A 363 7.10 -2.73 21.22
CA ALA A 363 6.60 -1.64 20.37
C ALA A 363 6.15 -0.42 21.18
N ARG A 364 5.49 -0.63 22.32
CA ARG A 364 5.05 0.47 23.20
C ARG A 364 6.22 1.14 23.91
N GLU A 365 7.22 0.36 24.33
CA GLU A 365 8.44 0.87 24.94
C GLU A 365 9.24 1.72 23.94
N GLU A 366 9.38 1.26 22.69
CA GLU A 366 10.02 2.00 21.59
C GLU A 366 9.29 3.31 21.28
N ASP A 367 7.95 3.28 21.23
CA ASP A 367 7.10 4.47 21.01
C ASP A 367 7.27 5.48 22.16
N LEU A 368 7.22 5.01 23.41
CA LEU A 368 7.40 5.83 24.61
C LEU A 368 8.81 6.44 24.67
N GLN A 369 9.84 5.65 24.34
CA GLN A 369 11.22 6.14 24.28
C GLN A 369 11.37 7.31 23.30
N ARG A 370 10.58 7.34 22.22
CA ARG A 370 10.59 8.41 21.22
C ARG A 370 9.75 9.61 21.64
N SER A 371 8.53 9.37 22.15
CA SER A 371 7.56 10.43 22.44
C SER A 371 7.78 11.12 23.79
N ASP A 372 8.18 10.37 24.82
CA ASP A 372 8.52 10.87 26.16
C ASP A 372 9.73 10.08 26.74
N PRO A 373 10.96 10.44 26.32
CA PRO A 373 12.17 9.78 26.81
C PRO A 373 12.34 9.85 28.33
N ALA A 374 11.80 10.90 28.98
CA ALA A 374 11.90 11.08 30.42
C ALA A 374 10.99 10.09 31.17
N GLU A 375 9.78 9.86 30.66
CA GLU A 375 8.88 8.82 31.17
C GLU A 375 9.43 7.42 30.91
N TYR A 376 10.01 7.18 29.74
CA TYR A 376 10.68 5.91 29.44
C TYR A 376 11.78 5.57 30.46
N GLU A 377 12.67 6.53 30.77
CA GLU A 377 13.74 6.31 31.74
C GLU A 377 13.20 6.16 33.18
N ARG A 378 12.10 6.85 33.54
CA ARG A 378 11.39 6.61 34.82
C ARG A 378 10.89 5.17 34.91
N GLN A 379 10.14 4.70 33.91
CA GLN A 379 9.58 3.35 33.88
C GLN A 379 10.66 2.26 33.87
N LYS A 380 11.77 2.47 33.15
CA LYS A 380 12.92 1.58 33.12
C LYS A 380 13.70 1.52 34.45
N THR A 381 13.63 2.58 35.25
CA THR A 381 14.24 2.62 36.59
C THR A 381 13.35 1.89 37.61
N GLU A 382 12.04 1.98 37.46
CA GLU A 382 11.05 1.34 38.35
C GLU A 382 10.84 -0.15 38.05
N ALA A 383 10.85 -0.53 36.77
CA ALA A 383 10.86 -1.92 36.33
C ALA A 383 12.33 -2.35 36.18
N TYR A 384 12.84 -3.27 37.01
CA TYR A 384 14.18 -3.85 36.84
C TYR A 384 14.30 -4.58 35.48
N VAL A 385 14.55 -3.85 34.39
CA VAL A 385 14.71 -4.39 33.04
C VAL A 385 16.21 -4.61 32.78
N ARG A 386 16.57 -5.89 32.57
CA ARG A 386 17.92 -6.30 32.19
C ARG A 386 18.20 -5.95 30.74
N GLY A 387 19.15 -5.03 30.53
CA GLY A 387 20.20 -5.08 29.51
C GLY A 387 19.79 -4.95 28.04
N GLY A 388 20.23 -3.85 27.40
CA GLY A 388 20.37 -3.77 25.95
C GLY A 388 21.37 -4.84 25.48
N GLY A 389 20.91 -5.71 24.59
CA GLY A 389 21.74 -6.78 24.02
C GLY A 389 22.84 -6.24 23.10
N ASN A 390 23.84 -7.08 22.83
CA ASN A 390 24.82 -6.80 21.78
C ASN A 390 24.09 -6.59 20.43
N PRO A 391 24.59 -5.69 19.56
CA PRO A 391 23.99 -5.50 18.24
C PRO A 391 23.98 -6.82 17.47
N ALA A 392 22.83 -7.15 16.87
CA ALA A 392 22.69 -8.35 16.07
C ALA A 392 23.71 -8.34 14.91
N PRO A 393 24.38 -9.46 14.61
CA PRO A 393 25.26 -9.55 13.45
C PRO A 393 24.48 -9.20 12.18
N ALA A 394 25.17 -8.57 11.22
CA ALA A 394 24.61 -8.26 9.91
C ALA A 394 25.70 -8.40 8.84
N VAL A 395 25.44 -9.26 7.86
CA VAL A 395 26.36 -9.56 6.75
C VAL A 395 25.66 -9.26 5.44
N VAL A 396 26.35 -8.51 4.56
CA VAL A 396 25.79 -7.97 3.33
C VAL A 396 25.16 -9.02 2.41
N THR A 397 25.73 -10.22 2.32
CA THR A 397 25.19 -11.28 1.46
C THR A 397 23.79 -11.69 1.90
N PHE A 398 23.55 -11.82 3.21
CA PHE A 398 22.28 -12.26 3.75
C PHE A 398 21.23 -11.15 3.79
N THR A 399 21.65 -9.90 4.03
CA THR A 399 20.72 -8.76 3.91
C THR A 399 20.30 -8.56 2.45
N SER A 400 21.20 -8.77 1.49
CA SER A 400 20.90 -8.73 0.06
C SER A 400 20.05 -9.91 -0.41
N GLU A 401 20.23 -11.11 0.14
CA GLU A 401 19.32 -12.24 -0.11
C GLU A 401 17.89 -11.93 0.36
N ALA A 402 17.73 -11.40 1.59
CA ALA A 402 16.44 -11.01 2.12
C ALA A 402 15.77 -9.90 1.28
N ALA A 403 16.54 -8.90 0.86
CA ALA A 403 16.08 -7.83 -0.04
C ALA A 403 15.64 -8.38 -1.40
N THR A 404 16.42 -9.29 -1.98
CA THR A 404 16.11 -9.95 -3.25
C THR A 404 14.82 -10.76 -3.14
N MET A 405 14.63 -11.49 -2.04
CA MET A 405 13.37 -12.19 -1.77
C MET A 405 12.18 -11.21 -1.73
N ALA A 406 12.35 -10.04 -1.11
CA ALA A 406 11.29 -9.04 -0.98
C ALA A 406 10.91 -8.42 -2.33
N VAL A 407 11.90 -8.00 -3.12
CA VAL A 407 11.65 -7.42 -4.45
C VAL A 407 11.06 -8.45 -5.41
N ASN A 408 11.43 -9.72 -5.27
CA ASN A 408 10.77 -10.81 -5.99
C ASN A 408 9.30 -10.99 -5.58
N GLU A 409 8.87 -10.63 -4.36
CA GLU A 409 7.44 -10.65 -4.04
C GLU A 409 6.67 -9.54 -4.75
N LEU A 410 7.26 -8.36 -4.93
CA LEU A 410 6.67 -7.32 -5.76
C LEU A 410 6.48 -7.81 -7.20
N LEU A 411 7.53 -8.38 -7.81
CA LEU A 411 7.45 -8.93 -9.16
C LEU A 411 6.39 -10.03 -9.26
N ALA A 412 6.28 -10.91 -8.27
CA ALA A 412 5.26 -11.94 -8.24
C ALA A 412 3.84 -11.35 -8.17
N GLY A 413 3.63 -10.30 -7.37
CA GLY A 413 2.37 -9.57 -7.30
C GLY A 413 1.97 -8.89 -8.61
N LEU A 414 2.93 -8.43 -9.41
CA LEU A 414 2.68 -7.77 -10.70
C LEU A 414 2.41 -8.78 -11.83
N VAL A 415 3.31 -9.75 -12.02
CA VAL A 415 3.36 -10.58 -13.25
C VAL A 415 3.32 -12.10 -13.01
N ASP A 416 3.11 -12.55 -11.77
CA ASP A 416 3.03 -13.99 -11.40
C ASP A 416 4.12 -14.88 -12.03
N PHE A 417 5.38 -14.42 -12.03
CA PHE A 417 6.46 -15.18 -12.66
C PHE A 417 6.74 -16.55 -11.99
N ARG A 418 6.19 -16.79 -10.80
CA ARG A 418 6.31 -18.05 -10.05
C ARG A 418 5.20 -19.06 -10.39
N GLY A 419 4.16 -18.65 -11.13
CA GLY A 419 3.01 -19.49 -11.47
C GLY A 419 2.10 -19.81 -10.28
N GLY A 420 2.14 -18.99 -9.23
CA GLY A 420 1.38 -19.17 -7.98
C GLY A 420 0.12 -18.30 -7.91
N GLY A 421 -0.21 -17.58 -8.98
CA GLY A 421 -1.29 -16.61 -9.07
C GLY A 421 -0.93 -15.20 -8.59
N GLY A 422 0.27 -14.95 -8.06
CA GLY A 422 0.64 -13.66 -7.48
C GLY A 422 1.69 -13.73 -6.36
N TRP A 423 1.69 -12.74 -5.47
CA TRP A 423 2.57 -12.73 -4.30
C TRP A 423 2.19 -13.81 -3.28
N THR A 424 3.14 -14.18 -2.43
CA THR A 424 2.91 -15.13 -1.34
C THR A 424 2.91 -14.38 -0.02
N TRP A 425 1.84 -14.54 0.77
CA TRP A 425 1.62 -13.78 2.00
C TRP A 425 2.78 -13.86 3.01
N GLN A 426 3.52 -14.97 3.01
CA GLN A 426 4.74 -15.10 3.78
C GLN A 426 5.67 -16.16 3.18
N ARG A 427 6.95 -15.79 3.05
CA ARG A 427 8.05 -16.68 2.69
C ARG A 427 9.08 -16.67 3.81
N TYR A 428 9.59 -17.85 4.14
CA TYR A 428 10.64 -18.05 5.11
C TYR A 428 11.74 -18.90 4.47
N ARG A 429 12.98 -18.42 4.52
CA ARG A 429 14.14 -19.12 4.01
C ARG A 429 15.18 -19.33 5.10
N LYS A 430 15.56 -20.58 5.33
CA LYS A 430 16.76 -20.95 6.09
C LYS A 430 17.95 -20.80 5.16
N LEU A 431 18.70 -19.73 5.34
CA LEU A 431 19.76 -19.31 4.42
C LEU A 431 20.94 -20.30 4.46
N ASP A 432 21.18 -20.94 5.60
CA ASP A 432 22.23 -21.96 5.79
C ASP A 432 21.90 -23.29 5.09
N LYS A 433 20.61 -23.56 4.85
CA LYS A 433 20.13 -24.84 4.30
C LYS A 433 19.62 -24.73 2.86
N GLY A 434 19.50 -23.51 2.33
CA GLY A 434 18.82 -23.24 1.08
C GLY A 434 17.35 -23.68 1.07
N LEU A 435 16.73 -23.86 2.25
CA LEU A 435 15.37 -24.36 2.37
C LEU A 435 14.40 -23.19 2.47
N GLU A 436 13.43 -23.14 1.57
CA GLU A 436 12.37 -22.15 1.59
C GLU A 436 11.00 -22.80 1.84
N ARG A 437 10.15 -22.09 2.60
CA ARG A 437 8.76 -22.47 2.86
C ARG A 437 7.87 -21.25 2.70
N SER A 438 6.71 -21.47 2.11
CA SER A 438 5.58 -20.55 2.26
C SER A 438 4.79 -20.93 3.51
N GLN A 439 4.38 -19.94 4.30
CA GLN A 439 3.47 -20.16 5.42
C GLN A 439 2.20 -19.36 5.19
N ALA A 440 1.08 -20.06 5.06
CA ALA A 440 -0.23 -19.43 5.12
C ALA A 440 -0.60 -19.23 6.60
N ALA A 441 -0.03 -18.21 7.24
CA ALA A 441 -0.59 -17.75 8.52
C ALA A 441 -2.00 -17.21 8.24
N GLN A 442 -2.99 -17.74 8.96
CA GLN A 442 -4.38 -17.28 8.86
C GLN A 442 -4.64 -16.17 9.88
N PRO A 443 -5.41 -15.13 9.53
CA PRO A 443 -5.93 -14.19 10.51
C PRO A 443 -6.64 -14.91 11.65
N ARG A 444 -6.38 -14.51 12.90
CA ARG A 444 -7.22 -14.95 14.02
C ARG A 444 -8.53 -14.19 13.98
N SER A 445 -9.66 -14.86 14.22
CA SER A 445 -10.99 -14.25 14.24
C SER A 445 -11.15 -13.16 15.29
N ASP A 446 -10.39 -13.24 16.39
CA ASP A 446 -10.36 -12.26 17.48
C ASP A 446 -9.32 -11.15 17.28
N CYS A 447 -8.62 -11.12 16.15
CA CYS A 447 -7.56 -10.14 15.93
C CYS A 447 -8.16 -8.75 15.67
N PRO A 448 -7.80 -7.72 16.45
CA PRO A 448 -8.36 -6.38 16.29
C PRO A 448 -7.88 -5.65 15.01
N VAL A 449 -6.99 -6.25 14.22
CA VAL A 449 -6.46 -5.64 12.99
C VAL A 449 -6.92 -6.38 11.74
N CYS A 450 -6.71 -7.69 11.69
CA CYS A 450 -7.03 -8.51 10.52
C CYS A 450 -8.20 -9.48 10.73
N GLY A 451 -8.81 -9.49 11.92
CA GLY A 451 -9.99 -10.31 12.23
C GLY A 451 -11.32 -9.62 11.94
N SER A 452 -11.30 -8.30 11.68
CA SER A 452 -12.45 -7.48 11.29
C SER A 452 -12.17 -6.79 9.95
N GLU A 453 -13.21 -6.61 9.13
CA GLU A 453 -13.17 -5.84 7.88
C GLU A 453 -13.39 -4.34 8.12
N GLU A 454 -13.69 -3.92 9.36
CA GLU A 454 -13.99 -2.53 9.75
C GLU A 454 -12.92 -1.49 9.39
N TYR A 455 -11.66 -1.91 9.26
CA TYR A 455 -10.57 -1.00 8.88
C TYR A 455 -10.16 -1.12 7.41
N TRP A 456 -10.76 -2.02 6.64
CA TRP A 456 -10.28 -2.34 5.30
C TRP A 456 -10.69 -1.25 4.31
N GLY A 457 -9.72 -0.43 3.93
CA GLY A 457 -9.98 0.68 3.02
C GLY A 457 -10.82 1.80 3.63
N LEU A 458 -10.78 1.97 4.96
CA LEU A 458 -11.49 3.05 5.66
C LEU A 458 -10.89 4.44 5.36
N GLY A 459 -9.59 4.51 5.07
CA GLY A 459 -8.89 5.77 4.77
C GLY A 459 -8.47 6.55 6.03
N ASP A 460 -8.49 7.88 5.94
CA ASP A 460 -8.10 8.77 7.05
C ASP A 460 -9.19 8.78 8.13
N ILE A 461 -8.78 8.63 9.40
CA ILE A 461 -9.63 8.76 10.60
C ILE A 461 -8.93 9.61 11.67
N ASP A 462 -9.68 10.09 12.65
CA ASP A 462 -9.14 10.80 13.82
C ASP A 462 -9.58 10.08 15.12
N PRO A 463 -8.65 9.66 16.00
CA PRO A 463 -7.20 9.81 15.89
C PRO A 463 -6.60 8.95 14.76
N PHE A 464 -5.52 9.44 14.13
CA PHE A 464 -4.90 8.82 12.94
C PHE A 464 -4.59 7.33 13.14
N LEU A 465 -5.09 6.49 12.23
CA LEU A 465 -4.99 5.01 12.28
C LEU A 465 -5.53 4.39 13.58
N ASP A 466 -6.42 5.08 14.30
CA ASP A 466 -6.95 4.64 15.60
C ASP A 466 -5.80 4.33 16.59
N ARG A 467 -4.80 5.22 16.60
CA ARG A 467 -3.74 5.27 17.61
C ARG A 467 -3.98 6.51 18.46
N ILE A 468 -4.22 6.30 19.76
CA ILE A 468 -4.13 7.39 20.73
C ILE A 468 -2.63 7.73 20.83
N GLY A 469 -2.31 8.99 20.53
CA GLY A 469 -0.93 9.52 20.58
C GLY A 469 -0.38 9.64 21.99
#